data_AF-A0A392QA90-F1
#
_entry.id   AF-A0A392QA90-F1
#
_cell.length_a   1.000
_cell.length_b   1.000
_cell.length_c   1.000
_cell.angle_alpha   90.00
_cell.angle_beta   90.00
_cell.angle_gamma   90.00
#
_symmetry.space_group_name_H-M   'P 1'
#
loop_
_entity.id
_entity.type
_entity.pdbx_description
1 polymer ?
#
loop_
_entity_poly.entity_id
_entity_poly.type
_entity_poly.pdbx_seq_one_letter_code
_entity_poly.pdbx_strand_id
1 'polypeptide(L)' 'MNLSSSLVSISLTNTGLQGIFPSDILSLPNLQELDLSFNRDLSGQLPNSNWSTPLRYLDLSFTSFSGEIPYSI' A
#
# COMPACT_ATOMS: atom_id res chain seq x y z
N MET A 1 -0.68 -10.82 19.46
CA MET A 1 -1.90 -10.23 18.85
C MET A 1 -1.68 -10.16 17.36
N ASN A 2 -2.60 -10.70 16.56
CA ASN A 2 -2.50 -10.58 15.12
C ASN A 2 -3.03 -9.20 14.70
N LEU A 3 -2.14 -8.29 14.33
CA LEU A 3 -2.51 -6.94 13.91
C LEU A 3 -3.06 -6.91 12.47
N SER A 4 -2.83 -7.96 11.67
CA SER A 4 -3.24 -8.00 10.26
C SER A 4 -4.75 -7.91 10.08
N SER A 5 -5.52 -8.39 11.05
CA SER A 5 -6.98 -8.33 11.05
C SER A 5 -7.57 -7.08 11.71
N SER A 6 -6.75 -6.18 12.26
CA SER A 6 -7.24 -4.93 12.89
C SER A 6 -6.80 -3.66 12.18
N LEU A 7 -5.84 -3.75 11.27
CA LEU A 7 -5.34 -2.61 10.53
C LEU A 7 -6.39 -2.13 9.51
N VAL A 8 -6.80 -0.87 9.67
CA VAL A 8 -7.79 -0.21 8.81
C VAL A 8 -7.16 0.92 8.01
N SER A 9 -6.24 1.69 8.61
CA SER A 9 -5.59 2.82 7.95
C SER A 9 -4.10 2.81 8.28
N ILE A 10 -3.27 3.05 7.27
CA ILE A 10 -1.83 3.21 7.40
C ILE A 10 -1.46 4.49 6.66
N SER A 11 -0.92 5.46 7.40
CA SER A 11 -0.29 6.66 6.82
C SER A 11 1.15 6.74 7.28
N LEU A 12 2.06 6.71 6.30
CA LEU A 12 3.51 6.80 6.47
C LEU A 12 4.08 7.90 5.55
N THR A 13 3.28 8.94 5.33
CA THR A 13 3.60 10.08 4.47
C THR A 13 4.86 10.79 4.95
N ASN A 14 5.81 11.03 4.04
CA ASN A 14 7.03 11.79 4.31
C ASN A 14 7.80 11.31 5.56
N THR A 15 7.90 9.99 5.75
CA THR A 15 8.61 9.39 6.90
C THR A 15 10.04 9.02 6.57
N GLY A 16 10.48 9.23 5.33
CA GLY A 16 11.82 8.88 4.85
C GLY A 16 11.99 7.38 4.65
N LEU A 17 10.91 6.65 4.38
CA LEU A 17 10.96 5.22 4.06
C LEU A 17 11.75 4.98 2.76
N GLN A 18 12.51 3.89 2.75
CA GLN A 18 13.38 3.53 1.64
C GLN A 18 13.33 2.02 1.41
N GLY A 19 13.76 1.58 0.23
CA GLY A 19 13.86 0.16 -0.12
C GLY A 19 12.61 -0.37 -0.81
N ILE A 20 12.28 -1.64 -0.59
CA ILE A 20 11.15 -2.31 -1.25
C ILE A 20 10.02 -2.49 -0.23
N PHE A 21 8.88 -1.87 -0.50
CA PHE A 21 7.68 -2.04 0.32
C PHE A 21 7.00 -3.38 0.01
N PRO A 22 6.55 -4.14 1.03
CA PRO A 22 5.90 -5.42 0.82
C PRO A 22 4.52 -5.25 0.16
N SER A 23 4.31 -5.91 -0.99
CA SER A 23 3.04 -5.89 -1.72
C SER A 23 1.91 -6.61 -0.98
N ASP A 24 2.24 -7.52 -0.06
CA ASP A 24 1.28 -8.26 0.77
C ASP A 24 0.41 -7.35 1.65
N ILE A 25 0.75 -6.07 1.82
CA ILE A 25 -0.12 -5.10 2.51
C ILE A 25 -1.51 -5.01 1.85
N LEU A 26 -1.58 -5.22 0.53
CA LEU A 26 -2.82 -5.22 -0.24
C LEU A 26 -3.60 -6.54 -0.12
N SER A 27 -3.13 -7.47 0.71
CA SER A 27 -3.88 -8.66 1.11
C SER A 27 -4.55 -8.52 2.48
N LEU A 28 -4.32 -7.40 3.19
CA LEU A 28 -4.90 -7.19 4.51
C LEU A 28 -6.43 -7.05 4.44
N PRO A 29 -7.20 -7.89 5.15
CA PRO A 29 -8.64 -8.05 4.92
C PRO A 29 -9.48 -6.85 5.36
N ASN A 30 -8.92 -5.95 6.18
CA ASN A 30 -9.64 -4.81 6.75
C ASN A 30 -9.00 -3.47 6.37
N LEU A 31 -7.92 -3.47 5.58
CA LEU A 31 -7.22 -2.24 5.21
C LEU A 31 -8.09 -1.44 4.23
N GLN A 32 -8.34 -0.18 4.56
CA GLN A 32 -9.17 0.73 3.79
C GLN A 32 -8.37 1.93 3.28
N GLU A 33 -7.30 2.31 3.96
CA GLU A 33 -6.49 3.46 3.59
C GLU A 33 -5.00 3.13 3.66
N LEU A 34 -4.28 3.44 2.58
CA LEU A 34 -2.83 3.34 2.50
C LEU A 34 -2.26 4.62 1.90
N ASP A 35 -1.54 5.40 2.71
CA ASP A 35 -0.76 6.55 2.28
C ASP A 35 0.72 6.30 2.53
N LEU A 36 1.48 6.15 1.45
CA LEU A 36 2.94 6.03 1.44
C LEU A 36 3.61 7.22 0.75
N SER A 37 2.86 8.30 0.51
CA SER A 37 3.31 9.40 -0.33
C SER A 37 4.55 10.10 0.24
N PHE A 38 5.29 10.80 -0.63
CA PHE A 38 6.50 11.53 -0.27
C PHE A 38 7.64 10.68 0.32
N ASN A 39 7.73 9.40 -0.05
CA ASN A 39 8.87 8.54 0.23
C ASN A 39 9.60 8.19 -1.07
N ARG A 40 10.47 9.09 -1.55
CA ARG A 40 11.06 9.03 -2.90
C ARG A 40 11.88 7.76 -3.15
N ASP A 41 12.60 7.29 -2.13
CA ASP A 41 13.46 6.11 -2.19
C ASP A 41 12.71 4.81 -1.85
N LEU A 42 11.39 4.89 -1.64
CA LEU A 42 10.53 3.73 -1.47
C LEU A 42 10.06 3.22 -2.84
N SER A 43 10.32 1.96 -3.10
CA SER A 43 9.95 1.25 -4.31
C SER A 43 9.03 0.08 -3.99
N GLY A 44 8.35 -0.46 -4.98
CA GLY A 44 7.44 -1.59 -4.81
C GLY A 44 6.75 -1.93 -6.11
N GLN A 45 6.18 -3.13 -6.18
CA GLN A 45 5.38 -3.57 -7.30
C GLN A 45 3.95 -3.81 -6.83
N LEU A 46 2.99 -3.15 -7.49
CA LEU A 46 1.57 -3.43 -7.28
C LEU A 46 1.24 -4.83 -7.80
N PRO A 47 0.48 -5.65 -7.04
CA PRO A 47 0.04 -6.96 -7.50
C PRO A 47 -1.02 -6.79 -8.59
N ASN A 48 -0.86 -7.50 -9.70
CA ASN A 48 -1.69 -7.31 -10.90
C ASN A 48 -3.17 -7.72 -10.75
N SER A 49 -3.54 -8.55 -9.76
CA SER A 49 -4.90 -9.16 -9.74
C SER A 49 -5.43 -9.63 -8.38
N ASN A 50 -4.65 -9.52 -7.30
CA ASN A 50 -4.97 -10.18 -6.02
C ASN A 50 -5.17 -9.19 -4.87
N TRP A 51 -5.88 -8.09 -5.12
CA TRP A 51 -6.23 -7.17 -4.05
C TRP A 51 -7.40 -7.79 -3.31
N SER A 52 -7.15 -8.35 -2.12
CA SER A 52 -8.20 -8.86 -1.23
C SER A 52 -8.54 -7.87 -0.12
N THR A 53 -8.07 -6.64 -0.28
CA THR A 53 -8.23 -5.53 0.65
C THR A 53 -9.46 -4.69 0.27
N PRO A 54 -10.31 -4.25 1.22
CA PRO A 54 -11.41 -3.34 0.95
C PRO A 54 -10.92 -1.87 0.80
N LEU A 55 -9.83 -1.67 0.04
CA LEU A 55 -9.13 -0.40 -0.05
C LEU A 55 -10.01 0.68 -0.71
N ARG A 56 -10.13 1.81 -0.04
CA ARG A 56 -10.90 3.00 -0.46
C ARG A 56 -10.00 4.17 -0.81
N TYR A 57 -8.79 4.21 -0.25
CA TYR A 57 -7.82 5.27 -0.45
C TYR A 57 -6.43 4.68 -0.63
N LEU A 58 -5.75 5.10 -1.71
CA LEU A 58 -4.38 4.74 -2.02
C LEU A 58 -3.63 5.98 -2.51
N ASP A 59 -2.63 6.42 -1.76
CA ASP A 59 -1.70 7.47 -2.20
C ASP A 59 -0.26 6.94 -2.21
N LEU A 60 0.29 6.84 -3.42
CA LEU A 60 1.68 6.44 -3.69
C LEU A 60 2.44 7.57 -4.39
N SER A 61 1.93 8.80 -4.36
CA SER A 61 2.55 9.95 -5.02
C SER A 61 3.95 10.21 -4.46
N PHE A 62 4.87 10.62 -5.33
CA PHE A 62 6.27 10.85 -4.94
C PHE A 62 6.97 9.62 -4.33
N THR A 63 6.64 8.42 -4.82
CA THR A 63 7.36 7.17 -4.57
C THR A 63 7.89 6.59 -5.89
N SER A 64 8.67 5.51 -5.80
CA SER A 64 9.16 4.73 -6.94
C SER A 64 8.36 3.43 -7.15
N PHE A 65 7.08 3.42 -6.81
CA PHE A 65 6.19 2.28 -7.07
C PHE A 65 5.92 2.08 -8.57
N SER A 66 5.72 0.83 -8.96
CA SER A 66 5.44 0.42 -10.33
C SER A 66 4.36 -0.67 -10.39
N GLY A 67 3.84 -0.95 -11.58
CA GLY A 67 2.75 -1.90 -11.81
C GLY A 67 1.44 -1.22 -12.18
N GLU A 68 0.43 -2.03 -12.46
CA GLU A 68 -0.89 -1.55 -12.88
C GLU A 68 -1.84 -1.56 -11.70
N ILE A 69 -2.68 -0.52 -11.60
CA ILE A 69 -3.85 -0.55 -10.73
C ILE A 69 -4.92 -1.35 -11.49
N PRO A 70 -5.44 -2.45 -10.93
CA PRO A 70 -6.45 -3.25 -11.61
C PRO A 70 -7.71 -2.42 -11.85
N TYR A 71 -8.41 -2.71 -12.96
CA TYR A 71 -9.66 -2.01 -13.33
C TYR A 71 -10.77 -2.14 -12.27
N SER A 72 -10.69 -3.18 -11.44
CA SER A 72 -11.57 -3.41 -10.31
C SER A 72 -10.75 -3.76 -9.08
N ILE A 73 -11.08 -3.11 -7.97
CA ILE A 73 -10.64 -3.40 -6.62
C ILE A 73 -11.77 -4.08 -5.86
#